data_AF-A0A7Y5LZX8-F1
#
_entry.id   AF-A0A7Y5LZX8-F1
#
_cell.length_a   1.000
_cell.length_b   1.000
_cell.length_c   1.000
_cell.angle_alpha   90.00
_cell.angle_beta   90.00
_cell.angle_gamma   90.00
#
_symmetry.space_group_name_H-M   'P 1'
#
loop_
_entity.id
_entity.type
_entity.pdbx_description
1 polymer ?
#
loop_
_entity_poly.entity_id
_entity_poly.type
_entity_poly.pdbx_seq_one_letter_code
_entity_poly.pdbx_strand_id
1 'polypeptide(L)' 'AAALAGVPVRQYPPATVKKAVTGRGAAAKDQVAAMVRVILGLAEVPTPADATDALAAAICDLHRG' A
#
# COMPACT_ATOMS: atom_id res chain seq x y z
N ALA A 1 -13.44 -12.62 -3.45
CA ALA A 1 -13.10 -13.64 -2.43
C ALA A 1 -13.28 -13.13 -0.99
N ALA A 2 -12.66 -12.01 -0.57
CA ALA A 2 -12.73 -11.53 0.83
C ALA A 2 -14.16 -11.23 1.37
N ALA A 3 -15.05 -10.64 0.55
CA ALA A 3 -16.43 -10.36 0.95
C ALA A 3 -17.26 -11.62 1.25
N LEU A 4 -16.88 -12.78 0.69
CA LEU A 4 -17.56 -14.05 0.90
C LEU A 4 -17.13 -14.74 2.22
N ALA A 5 -16.03 -14.27 2.82
CA ALA A 5 -15.47 -14.82 4.06
C ALA A 5 -15.86 -14.03 5.31
N GLY A 6 -16.75 -13.02 5.20
CA GLY A 6 -17.18 -12.19 6.33
C GLY A 6 -16.12 -11.23 6.87
N VAL A 7 -15.00 -11.05 6.16
CA VAL A 7 -13.94 -10.12 6.54
C VAL A 7 -14.35 -8.70 6.11
N PRO A 8 -14.22 -7.68 6.98
CA PRO A 8 -14.48 -6.29 6.60
C PRO A 8 -13.62 -5.88 5.40
N VAL A 9 -14.27 -5.59 4.27
CA VAL A 9 -13.58 -5.12 3.07
C VAL A 9 -13.53 -3.60 3.09
N ARG A 10 -12.33 -3.04 3.18
CA ARG A 10 -12.09 -1.60 3.04
C ARG A 10 -11.47 -1.33 1.68
N GLN A 11 -12.01 -0.31 1.00
CA GLN A 11 -11.48 0.17 -0.27
C GLN A 11 -10.95 1.59 -0.08
N TYR A 12 -9.73 1.82 -0.57
CA TYR A 12 -9.08 3.12 -0.51
C TYR A 12 -8.83 3.67 -1.91
N PRO A 13 -9.16 4.93 -2.18
CA PRO A 13 -8.76 5.58 -3.43
C PRO A 13 -7.24 5.51 -3.63
N PRO A 14 -6.73 5.39 -4.87
CA PRO A 14 -5.29 5.30 -5.13
C PRO A 14 -4.50 6.48 -4.55
N ALA A 15 -5.07 7.69 -4.61
CA ALA A 15 -4.46 8.88 -4.02
C ALA A 15 -4.34 8.78 -2.48
N THR A 16 -5.27 8.08 -1.82
CA THR A 16 -5.23 7.85 -0.38
C THR A 16 -4.11 6.88 -0.01
N VAL A 17 -3.96 5.78 -0.75
CA VAL A 17 -2.86 4.83 -0.56
C VAL A 17 -1.51 5.54 -0.76
N LYS A 18 -1.37 6.28 -1.86
CA LYS A 18 -0.17 7.07 -2.15
C LYS A 18 0.15 8.07 -1.04
N LYS A 19 -0.87 8.79 -0.53
CA LYS A 19 -0.69 9.74 0.57
C LYS A 19 -0.27 9.04 1.87
N ALA A 20 -0.86 7.88 2.18
CA ALA A 20 -0.54 7.14 3.40
C ALA A 20 0.89 6.58 3.40
N VAL A 21 1.40 6.18 2.23
CA VAL A 21 2.74 5.59 2.09
C VAL A 21 3.83 6.64 1.86
N THR A 22 3.56 7.67 1.06
CA THR A 22 4.58 8.65 0.61
C THR A 22 4.39 10.06 1.16
N GLY A 23 3.29 10.32 1.88
CA GLY A 23 2.89 11.66 2.30
C GLY A 23 2.21 12.49 1.19
N ARG A 24 2.29 12.07 -0.08
CA ARG A 24 1.76 12.81 -1.23
C ARG A 24 0.81 11.95 -2.07
N GLY A 25 -0.44 12.37 -2.23
CA GLY A 25 -1.44 11.63 -3.01
C GLY A 25 -1.14 11.52 -4.51
N ALA A 26 -0.30 12.42 -5.04
CA ALA A 26 0.12 12.45 -6.43
C ALA A 26 1.46 11.72 -6.69
N ALA A 27 1.97 10.93 -5.74
CA ALA A 27 3.25 10.23 -5.91
C ALA A 27 3.22 9.23 -7.09
N ALA A 28 4.39 9.05 -7.72
CA ALA A 28 4.58 8.03 -8.75
C ALA A 28 4.59 6.63 -8.15
N LYS A 29 4.30 5.59 -8.95
CA LYS A 29 4.29 4.20 -8.47
C LYS A 29 5.65 3.77 -7.92
N ASP A 30 6.74 4.18 -8.56
CA ASP A 30 8.10 3.85 -8.12
C ASP A 30 8.44 4.48 -6.75
N GLN A 31 7.88 5.66 -6.47
CA GLN A 31 8.03 6.29 -5.14
C GLN A 31 7.26 5.53 -4.06
N VAL A 32 6.08 5.02 -4.38
CA VAL A 32 5.32 4.14 -3.47
C VAL A 32 6.14 2.88 -3.20
N ALA A 33 6.67 2.24 -4.25
CA ALA A 33 7.46 1.02 -4.13
C ALA A 33 8.74 1.21 -3.28
N ALA A 34 9.46 2.31 -3.52
CA ALA A 34 10.62 2.68 -2.71
C ALA A 34 10.25 2.94 -1.24
N MET A 35 9.12 3.59 -0.99
CA MET A 35 8.67 3.84 0.38
C MET A 35 8.16 2.59 1.10
N VAL A 36 7.48 1.67 0.40
CA VAL A 36 7.10 0.37 0.97
C VAL A 36 8.35 -0.37 1.46
N ARG A 37 9.42 -0.41 0.64
CA ARG A 37 10.71 -0.98 1.04
C ARG A 37 11.25 -0.34 2.31
N VAL A 38 11.26 1.00 2.38
CA VAL A 38 11.79 1.76 3.53
C VAL A 38 10.95 1.52 4.79
N ILE A 39 9.62 1.58 4.68
CA ILE A 39 8.70 1.41 5.82
C ILE A 39 8.81 0.00 6.41
N LEU A 40 8.95 -1.01 5.56
CA LEU A 40 9.02 -2.41 5.97
C LEU A 40 10.46 -2.90 6.23
N GLY A 41 11.47 -2.05 6.06
CA GLY A 41 12.89 -2.42 6.24
C GLY A 41 13.38 -3.50 5.28
N LEU A 42 12.82 -3.58 4.07
CA LEU A 42 13.19 -4.59 3.08
C LEU A 42 14.52 -4.25 2.42
N ALA A 43 15.32 -5.27 2.10
CA ALA A 43 16.60 -5.09 1.41
C ALA A 43 16.42 -4.54 -0.01
N GLU A 44 15.34 -4.95 -0.68
CA GLU A 44 15.02 -4.58 -2.05
C GLU A 44 13.54 -4.22 -2.22
N VAL A 45 13.20 -3.61 -3.36
CA VAL A 45 11.81 -3.28 -3.67
C VAL A 45 11.01 -4.57 -3.87
N PRO A 46 9.83 -4.75 -3.25
CA PRO A 46 9.05 -5.96 -3.42
C PRO A 46 8.71 -6.21 -4.88
N THR A 47 9.01 -7.41 -5.36
CA THR A 47 8.60 -7.90 -6.67
C THR A 47 7.68 -9.12 -6.50
N PRO A 48 6.66 -9.31 -7.35
CA PRO A 48 6.24 -8.45 -8.47
C PRO A 48 5.53 -7.16 -8.00
N ALA A 49 5.21 -6.26 -8.95
CA ALA A 49 4.54 -4.98 -8.65
C ALA A 49 3.23 -5.15 -7.86
N ASP A 50 2.50 -6.24 -8.08
CA ASP A 50 1.27 -6.56 -7.34
C ASP A 50 1.52 -6.77 -5.84
N ALA A 51 2.68 -7.32 -5.46
CA ALA A 51 3.07 -7.46 -4.06
C ALA A 51 3.31 -6.09 -3.41
N THR A 52 3.93 -5.16 -4.13
CA THR A 52 4.10 -3.78 -3.67
C THR A 52 2.74 -3.10 -3.46
N ASP A 53 1.80 -3.25 -4.39
CA ASP A 53 0.46 -2.64 -4.29
C ASP A 53 -0.34 -3.22 -3.11
N ALA A 54 -0.25 -4.53 -2.86
CA ALA A 54 -0.88 -5.18 -1.71
C ALA A 54 -0.30 -4.66 -0.37
N LEU A 55 1.02 -4.55 -0.27
CA LEU A 55 1.69 -4.01 0.92
C LEU A 55 1.36 -2.53 1.13
N ALA A 56 1.31 -1.73 0.07
CA ALA A 56 0.91 -0.33 0.14
C ALA A 56 -0.53 -0.18 0.65
N ALA A 57 -1.46 -1.03 0.19
CA ALA A 57 -2.83 -1.05 0.69
C ALA A 57 -2.90 -1.43 2.16
N ALA A 58 -2.12 -2.42 2.61
CA ALA A 58 -2.03 -2.82 4.02
C ALA A 58 -1.47 -1.71 4.91
N ILE A 59 -0.41 -1.00 4.48
CA ILE A 59 0.13 0.16 5.20
C ILE A 59 -0.93 1.28 5.27
N CYS A 60 -1.64 1.55 4.17
CA CYS A 60 -2.71 2.53 4.14
C CYS A 60 -3.85 2.18 5.11
N ASP A 61 -4.18 0.89 5.22
CA ASP A 61 -5.17 0.37 6.13
C ASP A 61 -4.75 0.55 7.60
N LEU A 62 -3.51 0.17 7.94
CA LEU A 62 -2.92 0.33 9.27
C LEU A 62 -2.84 1.79 9.72
N HIS A 63 -2.57 2.73 8.81
CA HIS A 63 -2.54 4.16 9.13
C HIS A 63 -3.93 4.78 9.35
N ARG A 64 -5.02 4.06 9.01
CA ARG A 64 -6.40 4.54 9.14
C ARG A 64 -7.24 3.73 10.14
N GLY A 65 -6.67 2.67 10.70
CA GLY A 65 -7.25 1.84 11.76
C GLY A 65 -6.88 2.35 13.14
#